data_AF-A0A959NQV9-F1
#
_entry.id   AF-A0A959NQV9-F1
#
_cell.length_a   1.000
_cell.length_b   1.000
_cell.length_c   1.000
_cell.angle_alpha   90.00
_cell.angle_beta   90.00
_cell.angle_gamma   90.00
#
_symmetry.space_group_name_H-M   'P 1'
#
loop_
_entity.id
_entity.type
_entity.pdbx_description
1 polymer ?
#
loop_
_entity_poly.entity_id
_entity_poly.type
_entity_poly.pdbx_seq_one_letter_code
_entity_poly.pdbx_strand_id
1 'polypeptide(L)'
;MKKKEAVAVPVPQEEILYSGFAIAIDENIFENESGDLILDIVKQIENKGIPLVKYNELPTNENFIKNINSVSFVVLDWELNPLSKGAHDESQEGLQLGDSVKDSSFDDNIRFIEQIKENCFAPIFILTAVDTSTVIEKLLESDKDLYNTEDESKNFILIRQKSSVTGQNDLFESVTEWIKSNPSIYTLKKWDFNFYKSKNKTFLDLFRSSKSWPSIMWRAFKDDSVDESSSIDDLIYRNIKGRSEVLKLDNNLIEIAEEDFTIEQSEIRKIIIDSQYVGNDSIPKND
;
A
#
# COMPACT_ATOMS: atom_id res chain seq x y z
N MET A 1 0.30 -18.87 42.10
CA MET A 1 0.13 -19.22 40.67
C MET A 1 1.07 -18.36 39.84
N LYS A 2 2.12 -18.95 39.27
CA LYS A 2 3.01 -18.25 38.33
C LYS A 2 2.28 -18.05 37.01
N LYS A 3 2.05 -16.81 36.59
CA LYS A 3 1.57 -16.50 35.24
C LYS A 3 2.63 -17.03 34.26
N LYS A 4 2.26 -17.99 33.41
CA LYS A 4 3.02 -18.31 32.20
C LYS A 4 2.95 -17.07 31.32
N GLU A 5 4.04 -16.33 31.21
CA GLU A 5 4.22 -15.38 30.12
C GLU A 5 4.16 -16.19 28.83
N ALA A 6 3.19 -15.85 27.97
CA ALA A 6 3.16 -16.37 26.62
C ALA A 6 4.41 -15.83 25.92
N VAL A 7 5.37 -16.72 25.66
CA VAL A 7 6.52 -16.41 24.83
C VAL A 7 5.96 -16.07 23.45
N ALA A 8 6.11 -14.80 23.03
CA ALA A 8 5.70 -14.37 21.72
C ALA A 8 6.44 -15.20 20.67
N VAL A 9 5.69 -15.92 19.82
CA VAL A 9 6.27 -16.61 18.67
C VAL A 9 6.79 -15.53 17.72
N PRO A 10 8.06 -15.59 17.30
CA PRO A 10 8.60 -14.62 16.35
C PRO A 10 7.86 -14.73 15.01
N VAL A 11 7.35 -13.61 14.53
CA VAL A 11 6.75 -13.50 13.20
C VAL A 11 7.87 -13.58 12.16
N PRO A 12 7.80 -14.46 11.15
CA PRO A 12 8.75 -14.49 10.03
C PRO A 12 8.94 -13.11 9.40
N GLN A 13 10.17 -12.75 9.02
CA GLN A 13 10.49 -11.41 8.49
C GLN A 13 9.73 -11.07 7.20
N GLU A 14 9.32 -12.08 6.42
CA GLU A 14 8.57 -11.89 5.17
C GLU A 14 7.08 -11.61 5.42
N GLU A 15 6.49 -12.14 6.50
CA GLU A 15 5.09 -11.84 6.86
C GLU A 15 4.90 -10.36 7.24
N ILE A 16 5.96 -9.70 7.71
CA ILE A 16 5.96 -8.27 8.04
C ILE A 16 5.71 -7.42 6.79
N LEU A 17 6.22 -7.85 5.63
CA LEU A 17 6.12 -7.07 4.38
C LEU A 17 4.69 -6.98 3.85
N TYR A 18 3.81 -7.87 4.32
CA TYR A 18 2.43 -7.98 3.89
C TYR A 18 1.41 -7.50 4.93
N SER A 19 1.86 -6.83 6.00
CA SER A 19 0.99 -6.33 7.06
C SER A 19 -0.08 -5.37 6.53
N GLY A 20 -1.35 -5.78 6.62
CA GLY A 20 -2.51 -5.02 6.14
C GLY A 20 -3.48 -5.93 5.41
N PHE A 21 -4.31 -5.36 4.54
CA PHE A 21 -5.14 -6.12 3.60
C PHE A 21 -4.70 -5.83 2.16
N ALA A 22 -4.88 -6.81 1.28
CA ALA A 22 -4.68 -6.66 -0.15
C ALA A 22 -6.00 -6.28 -0.83
N ILE A 23 -5.90 -5.64 -1.99
CA ILE A 23 -7.02 -5.42 -2.90
C ILE A 23 -6.71 -6.14 -4.20
N ALA A 24 -7.66 -6.91 -4.75
CA ALA A 24 -7.56 -7.49 -6.08
C ALA A 24 -8.74 -7.02 -6.94
N ILE A 25 -8.46 -6.56 -8.15
CA ILE A 25 -9.46 -6.05 -9.10
C ILE A 25 -9.33 -6.79 -10.41
N ASP A 26 -10.40 -7.45 -10.83
CA ASP A 26 -10.48 -8.26 -12.05
C ASP A 26 -11.94 -8.57 -12.41
N GLU A 27 -12.36 -8.47 -13.67
CA GLU A 27 -13.76 -8.72 -14.04
C GLU A 27 -14.28 -10.12 -13.70
N ASN A 28 -13.38 -11.10 -13.61
CA ASN A 28 -13.65 -12.52 -13.37
C ASN A 28 -13.30 -12.94 -11.93
N ILE A 29 -13.00 -11.99 -11.04
CA ILE A 29 -12.49 -12.25 -9.66
C ILE A 29 -13.39 -13.16 -8.80
N PHE A 30 -14.68 -13.28 -9.15
CA PHE A 30 -15.67 -14.09 -8.45
C PHE A 30 -16.06 -15.37 -9.20
N GLU A 31 -15.44 -15.64 -10.35
CA GLU A 31 -15.69 -16.84 -11.13
C GLU A 31 -14.91 -18.03 -10.58
N ASN A 32 -15.52 -19.21 -10.61
CA ASN A 32 -14.92 -20.40 -9.99
C ASN A 32 -13.91 -21.12 -10.92
N GLU A 33 -13.95 -20.87 -12.23
CA GLU A 33 -13.19 -21.63 -13.25
C GLU A 33 -12.77 -20.77 -14.47
N SER A 34 -12.38 -19.50 -14.30
CA SER A 34 -12.10 -18.63 -15.46
C SER A 34 -10.74 -18.87 -16.14
N GLY A 35 -9.88 -19.75 -15.63
CA GLY A 35 -8.51 -19.92 -16.15
C GLY A 35 -7.65 -18.65 -16.05
N ASP A 36 -8.15 -17.61 -15.37
CA ASP A 36 -7.49 -16.31 -15.24
C ASP A 36 -6.41 -16.38 -14.17
N LEU A 37 -5.23 -15.87 -14.52
CA LEU A 37 -4.03 -15.92 -13.68
C LEU A 37 -4.20 -15.12 -12.39
N ILE A 38 -5.01 -14.06 -12.42
CA ILE A 38 -5.30 -13.28 -11.21
C ILE A 38 -6.08 -14.08 -10.16
N LEU A 39 -6.90 -15.07 -10.56
CA LEU A 39 -7.56 -15.96 -9.60
C LEU A 39 -6.55 -16.85 -8.87
N ASP A 40 -5.50 -17.29 -9.56
CA ASP A 40 -4.45 -18.08 -8.91
C ASP A 40 -3.63 -17.22 -7.95
N ILE A 41 -3.39 -15.96 -8.30
CA ILE A 41 -2.77 -14.97 -7.40
C ILE A 41 -3.64 -14.74 -6.17
N VAL A 42 -4.95 -14.57 -6.36
CA VAL A 42 -5.91 -14.42 -5.27
C VAL A 42 -5.87 -15.61 -4.32
N LYS A 43 -5.84 -16.83 -4.85
CA LYS A 43 -5.67 -18.05 -4.03
C LYS A 43 -4.35 -18.03 -3.26
N GLN A 44 -3.25 -17.58 -3.88
CA GLN A 44 -1.96 -17.45 -3.19
C GLN A 44 -2.04 -16.44 -2.02
N ILE A 45 -2.69 -15.30 -2.21
CA ILE A 45 -2.88 -14.26 -1.18
C ILE A 45 -3.67 -14.85 0.00
N GLU A 46 -4.79 -15.52 -0.30
CA GLU A 46 -5.63 -16.16 0.71
C GLU A 46 -4.91 -17.29 1.46
N ASN A 47 -4.13 -18.11 0.75
CA ASN A 47 -3.35 -19.20 1.34
C ASN A 47 -2.25 -18.70 2.29
N LYS A 48 -1.71 -17.49 2.06
CA LYS A 48 -0.79 -16.82 2.99
C LYS A 48 -1.49 -16.20 4.20
N GLY A 49 -2.81 -16.27 4.28
CA GLY A 49 -3.60 -15.70 5.38
C GLY A 49 -3.69 -14.18 5.35
N ILE A 50 -3.40 -13.55 4.21
CA ILE A 50 -3.51 -12.10 4.03
C ILE A 50 -4.98 -11.79 3.78
N PRO A 51 -5.61 -10.89 4.57
CA PRO A 51 -6.96 -10.41 4.29
C PRO A 51 -7.03 -9.79 2.89
N LEU A 52 -8.03 -10.17 2.10
CA LEU A 52 -8.17 -9.74 0.72
C LEU A 52 -9.57 -9.19 0.46
N VAL A 53 -9.63 -8.02 -0.17
CA VAL A 53 -10.86 -7.42 -0.70
C VAL A 53 -10.85 -7.57 -2.22
N LYS A 54 -11.93 -8.09 -2.78
CA LYS A 54 -12.07 -8.39 -4.21
C LYS A 54 -13.08 -7.45 -4.86
N TYR A 55 -12.77 -6.97 -6.06
CA TYR A 55 -13.67 -6.16 -6.87
C TYR A 55 -13.69 -6.67 -8.32
N ASN A 56 -14.88 -6.76 -8.90
CA ASN A 56 -15.07 -7.13 -10.30
C ASN A 56 -15.13 -5.94 -11.26
N GLU A 57 -14.98 -4.74 -10.72
CA GLU A 57 -14.96 -3.46 -11.43
C GLU A 57 -14.19 -2.45 -10.59
N LEU A 58 -13.68 -1.38 -11.20
CA LEU A 58 -13.02 -0.33 -10.45
C LEU A 58 -13.98 0.30 -9.45
N PRO A 59 -13.61 0.42 -8.16
CA PRO A 59 -14.45 1.09 -7.18
C PRO A 59 -14.62 2.58 -7.54
N THR A 60 -15.82 2.99 -7.91
CA THR A 60 -16.13 4.39 -8.30
C THR A 60 -16.55 5.29 -7.13
N ASN A 61 -16.75 4.71 -5.95
CA ASN A 61 -17.22 5.44 -4.78
C ASN A 61 -16.08 6.29 -4.19
N GLU A 62 -16.20 7.63 -4.20
CA GLU A 62 -15.18 8.52 -3.62
C GLU A 62 -14.85 8.21 -2.15
N ASN A 63 -15.81 7.67 -1.39
CA ASN A 63 -15.56 7.26 -0.01
C ASN A 63 -14.68 6.01 0.07
N PHE A 64 -14.62 5.18 -0.97
CA PHE A 64 -13.71 4.03 -1.01
C PHE A 64 -12.26 4.51 -0.84
N ILE A 65 -11.82 5.45 -1.68
CA ILE A 65 -10.46 6.00 -1.67
C ILE A 65 -10.14 6.68 -0.33
N LYS A 66 -11.11 7.34 0.30
CA LYS A 66 -10.92 7.95 1.64
C LYS A 66 -10.79 6.93 2.77
N ASN A 67 -11.27 5.71 2.57
CA ASN A 67 -11.34 4.67 3.59
C ASN A 67 -10.29 3.56 3.42
N ILE A 68 -9.50 3.55 2.35
CA ILE A 68 -8.40 2.60 2.13
C ILE A 68 -7.17 2.92 3.00
N ASN A 69 -7.35 2.86 4.31
CA ASN A 69 -6.28 2.95 5.29
C ASN A 69 -5.68 1.55 5.52
N SER A 70 -4.36 1.41 5.60
CA SER A 70 -3.68 0.11 5.84
C SER A 70 -3.74 -0.90 4.68
N VAL A 71 -3.90 -0.43 3.44
CA VAL A 71 -3.71 -1.30 2.27
C VAL A 71 -2.24 -1.72 2.19
N SER A 72 -2.03 -3.03 2.09
CA SER A 72 -0.71 -3.62 1.96
C SER A 72 -0.23 -3.52 0.51
N PHE A 73 -1.07 -3.90 -0.44
CA PHE A 73 -0.81 -3.74 -1.87
C PHE A 73 -2.11 -3.92 -2.67
N VAL A 74 -2.08 -3.46 -3.91
CA VAL A 74 -3.16 -3.64 -4.89
C VAL A 74 -2.67 -4.54 -6.01
N VAL A 75 -3.51 -5.49 -6.44
CA VAL A 75 -3.34 -6.25 -7.67
C VAL A 75 -4.45 -5.80 -8.62
N LEU A 76 -4.08 -5.35 -9.80
CA LEU A 76 -4.97 -4.81 -10.80
C LEU A 76 -4.78 -5.59 -12.10
N ASP A 77 -5.84 -6.21 -12.60
CA ASP A 77 -5.88 -6.58 -14.01
C ASP A 77 -5.96 -5.30 -14.85
N TRP A 78 -5.11 -5.18 -15.86
CA TRP A 78 -5.11 -4.01 -16.74
C TRP A 78 -6.27 -4.05 -17.72
N GLU A 79 -6.70 -5.22 -18.17
CA GLU A 79 -7.71 -5.36 -19.21
C GLU A 79 -9.15 -5.44 -18.70
N LEU A 80 -9.52 -4.58 -17.72
CA LEU A 80 -10.88 -4.57 -17.16
C LEU A 80 -11.95 -4.29 -18.23
N ASN A 81 -12.88 -5.23 -18.43
CA ASN A 81 -13.98 -5.09 -19.37
C ASN A 81 -15.35 -5.09 -18.66
N PRO A 82 -15.89 -3.94 -18.20
CA PRO A 82 -17.18 -3.89 -17.51
C PRO A 82 -18.39 -4.19 -18.42
N LEU A 83 -18.23 -4.14 -19.75
CA LEU A 83 -19.33 -4.29 -20.71
C LEU A 83 -19.65 -5.75 -21.09
N SER A 84 -18.85 -6.73 -20.68
CA SER A 84 -19.04 -8.13 -21.06
C SER A 84 -20.18 -8.84 -20.28
N LYS A 85 -20.69 -8.26 -19.18
CA LYS A 85 -21.69 -8.90 -18.30
C LYS A 85 -23.12 -8.35 -18.42
N GLY A 86 -23.38 -7.47 -19.39
CA GLY A 86 -24.72 -6.91 -19.63
C GLY A 86 -25.53 -7.58 -20.76
N ALA A 87 -24.91 -8.43 -21.58
CA ALA A 87 -25.56 -9.05 -22.75
C ALA A 87 -25.55 -10.58 -22.62
N HIS A 88 -26.41 -11.10 -21.73
CA HIS A 88 -26.95 -12.44 -21.93
C HIS A 88 -27.92 -12.41 -23.12
N ASP A 89 -27.37 -12.36 -24.32
CA ASP A 89 -28.04 -12.85 -25.52
C ASP A 89 -27.00 -13.69 -26.29
N GLU A 90 -27.26 -14.99 -26.38
CA GLU A 90 -26.35 -16.06 -26.81
C GLU A 90 -26.01 -16.00 -28.32
N SER A 91 -25.64 -14.85 -28.86
CA SER A 91 -25.44 -14.74 -30.32
C SER A 91 -24.37 -13.78 -30.80
N GLN A 92 -23.30 -13.52 -30.05
CA GLN A 92 -22.12 -12.84 -30.62
C GLN A 92 -20.79 -13.46 -30.19
N GLU A 93 -20.42 -14.52 -30.91
CA GLU A 93 -19.01 -14.84 -31.14
C GLU A 93 -18.30 -13.60 -31.72
N GLY A 94 -17.31 -13.08 -31.00
CA GLY A 94 -16.22 -12.31 -31.60
C GLY A 94 -16.49 -10.86 -32.02
N LEU A 95 -17.23 -10.06 -31.25
CA LEU A 95 -17.07 -8.60 -31.40
C LEU A 95 -15.73 -8.18 -30.81
N GLN A 96 -14.76 -7.90 -31.69
CA GLN A 96 -13.63 -7.04 -31.36
C GLN A 96 -14.21 -5.72 -30.83
N LEU A 97 -14.10 -5.48 -29.53
CA LEU A 97 -14.33 -4.15 -28.96
C LEU A 97 -13.43 -3.17 -29.73
N GLY A 98 -14.02 -2.13 -30.31
CA GLY A 98 -13.29 -1.11 -31.05
C GLY A 98 -12.27 -0.40 -30.16
N ASP A 99 -11.16 0.04 -30.76
CA ASP A 99 -10.01 0.63 -30.05
C ASP A 99 -10.41 1.75 -29.07
N SER A 100 -11.42 2.55 -29.41
CA SER A 100 -11.92 3.63 -28.54
C SER A 100 -12.51 3.17 -27.20
N VAL A 101 -13.06 1.95 -27.11
CA VAL A 101 -13.61 1.42 -25.85
C VAL A 101 -12.47 0.89 -24.97
N LYS A 102 -11.42 0.33 -25.56
CA LYS A 102 -10.21 -0.09 -24.85
C LYS A 102 -9.45 1.10 -24.28
N ASP A 103 -9.30 2.16 -25.07
CA ASP A 103 -8.66 3.40 -24.62
C ASP A 103 -9.41 4.03 -23.43
N SER A 104 -10.75 4.05 -23.45
CA SER A 104 -11.53 4.56 -22.31
C SER A 104 -11.39 3.73 -21.04
N SER A 105 -11.22 2.40 -21.16
CA SER A 105 -10.99 1.54 -19.99
C SER A 105 -9.62 1.80 -19.37
N PHE A 106 -8.60 2.02 -20.20
CA PHE A 106 -7.27 2.37 -19.72
C PHE A 106 -7.25 3.73 -19.00
N ASP A 107 -7.99 4.72 -19.50
CA ASP A 107 -8.13 6.02 -18.82
C ASP A 107 -8.74 5.88 -17.42
N ASP A 108 -9.72 4.98 -17.24
CA ASP A 108 -10.32 4.72 -15.93
C ASP A 108 -9.33 4.03 -14.97
N ASN A 109 -8.50 3.09 -15.47
CA ASN A 109 -7.40 2.51 -14.69
C ASN A 109 -6.40 3.58 -14.23
N ILE A 110 -6.00 4.48 -15.13
CA ILE A 110 -5.08 5.58 -14.81
C ILE A 110 -5.66 6.45 -13.70
N ARG A 111 -6.91 6.90 -13.83
CA ARG A 111 -7.57 7.71 -12.79
C ARG A 111 -7.65 7.01 -11.45
N PHE A 112 -7.93 5.72 -11.45
CA PHE A 112 -7.95 4.93 -10.22
C PHE A 112 -6.55 4.90 -9.56
N ILE A 113 -5.50 4.65 -10.34
CA ILE A 113 -4.11 4.64 -9.85
C ILE A 113 -3.70 6.01 -9.29
N GLU A 114 -4.09 7.11 -9.94
CA GLU A 114 -3.87 8.48 -9.42
C GLU A 114 -4.50 8.66 -8.04
N GLN A 115 -5.77 8.24 -7.90
CA GLN A 115 -6.48 8.32 -6.63
C GLN A 115 -5.83 7.50 -5.52
N ILE A 116 -5.32 6.30 -5.83
CA ILE A 116 -4.54 5.51 -4.88
C ILE A 116 -3.29 6.28 -4.47
N LYS A 117 -2.48 6.77 -5.42
CA LYS A 117 -1.22 7.47 -5.15
C LYS A 117 -1.41 8.70 -4.25
N GLU A 118 -2.49 9.44 -4.43
CA GLU A 118 -2.78 10.64 -3.64
C GLU A 118 -3.18 10.34 -2.19
N ASN A 119 -3.78 9.18 -1.92
CA ASN A 119 -4.41 8.88 -0.63
C ASN A 119 -3.73 7.73 0.12
N CYS A 120 -2.90 6.93 -0.55
CA CYS A 120 -2.31 5.73 0.00
C CYS A 120 -0.93 5.47 -0.63
N PHE A 121 0.10 5.33 0.20
CA PHE A 121 1.40 4.85 -0.27
C PHE A 121 1.43 3.32 -0.25
N ALA A 122 0.73 2.70 -1.18
CA ALA A 122 0.66 1.25 -1.35
C ALA A 122 1.19 0.83 -2.73
N PRO A 123 2.02 -0.23 -2.82
CA PRO A 123 2.41 -0.84 -4.07
C PRO A 123 1.21 -1.26 -4.93
N ILE A 124 1.32 -1.07 -6.24
CA ILE A 124 0.33 -1.52 -7.23
C ILE A 124 1.00 -2.51 -8.17
N PHE A 125 0.43 -3.70 -8.28
CA PHE A 125 0.86 -4.77 -9.16
C PHE A 125 -0.11 -4.85 -10.33
N ILE A 126 0.33 -4.39 -11.50
CA ILE A 126 -0.46 -4.45 -12.74
C ILE A 126 -0.12 -5.74 -13.47
N LEU A 127 -1.16 -6.52 -13.75
CA LEU A 127 -1.08 -7.72 -14.59
C LEU A 127 -1.72 -7.40 -15.93
N THR A 128 -1.05 -7.74 -17.01
CA THR A 128 -1.51 -7.38 -18.35
C THR A 128 -1.30 -8.51 -19.35
N ALA A 129 -2.28 -8.73 -20.23
CA ALA A 129 -2.14 -9.58 -21.41
C ALA A 129 -1.50 -8.84 -22.59
N VAL A 130 -1.50 -7.51 -22.59
CA VAL A 130 -0.81 -6.69 -23.61
C VAL A 130 0.68 -6.51 -23.29
N ASP A 131 1.40 -5.85 -24.21
CA ASP A 131 2.80 -5.54 -23.99
C ASP A 131 2.97 -4.56 -22.81
N THR A 132 3.96 -4.81 -21.95
CA THR A 132 4.20 -3.94 -20.79
C THR A 132 4.55 -2.52 -21.20
N SER A 133 5.16 -2.34 -22.37
CA SER A 133 5.51 -1.00 -22.90
C SER A 133 4.26 -0.18 -23.18
N THR A 134 3.16 -0.79 -23.64
CA THR A 134 1.88 -0.11 -23.86
C THR A 134 1.28 0.40 -22.55
N VAL A 135 1.36 -0.41 -21.48
CA VAL A 135 0.92 0.01 -20.13
C VAL A 135 1.79 1.17 -19.63
N ILE A 136 3.12 1.08 -19.82
CA ILE A 136 4.06 2.14 -19.43
C ILE A 136 3.76 3.44 -20.18
N GLU A 137 3.57 3.39 -21.50
CA GLU A 137 3.20 4.56 -22.32
C GLU A 137 1.94 5.24 -21.75
N LYS A 138 0.92 4.47 -21.39
CA LYS A 138 -0.30 5.01 -20.77
C LYS A 138 -0.07 5.60 -19.39
N LEU A 139 0.77 5.00 -18.56
CA LEU A 139 1.13 5.56 -17.25
C LEU A 139 1.92 6.87 -17.37
N LEU A 140 2.73 7.01 -18.43
CA LEU A 140 3.50 8.22 -18.73
C LEU A 140 2.64 9.36 -19.29
N GLU A 141 1.46 9.07 -19.83
CA GLU A 141 0.50 10.10 -20.26
C GLU A 141 -0.13 10.86 -19.08
N SER A 142 -0.02 10.35 -17.85
CA SER A 142 -0.55 11.02 -16.63
C SER A 142 0.37 12.14 -16.13
N ASP A 143 -0.22 13.29 -15.83
CA ASP A 143 0.46 14.44 -15.20
C ASP A 143 0.81 14.22 -13.71
N LYS A 144 0.54 13.04 -13.14
CA LYS A 144 0.76 12.71 -11.72
C LYS A 144 2.03 11.92 -11.46
N ASP A 145 2.96 11.84 -12.42
CA ASP A 145 4.22 11.10 -12.32
C ASP A 145 4.01 9.63 -11.89
N LEU A 146 3.06 8.93 -12.51
CA LEU A 146 2.70 7.56 -12.08
C LEU A 146 3.82 6.54 -12.33
N TYR A 147 4.67 6.80 -13.33
CA TYR A 147 5.77 5.92 -13.71
C TYR A 147 7.00 6.72 -14.14
N ASN A 148 8.18 6.19 -13.84
CA ASN A 148 9.47 6.76 -14.16
C ASN A 148 10.31 5.69 -14.88
N THR A 149 10.67 5.96 -16.14
CA THR A 149 11.48 5.06 -16.97
C THR A 149 12.99 5.26 -16.79
N GLU A 150 13.41 6.39 -16.22
CA GLU A 150 14.82 6.71 -15.99
C GLU A 150 15.32 6.10 -14.67
N ASP A 151 14.43 5.92 -13.71
CA ASP A 151 14.74 5.42 -12.37
C ASP A 151 13.59 4.55 -11.84
N GLU A 152 13.72 3.24 -12.02
CA GLU A 152 12.72 2.26 -11.59
C GLU A 152 12.52 2.23 -10.07
N SER A 153 13.50 2.69 -9.28
CA SER A 153 13.39 2.73 -7.80
C SER A 153 12.36 3.74 -7.31
N LYS A 154 11.98 4.71 -8.17
CA LYS A 154 10.95 5.71 -7.89
C LYS A 154 9.53 5.22 -8.19
N ASN A 155 9.39 4.05 -8.80
CA ASN A 155 8.08 3.50 -9.14
C ASN A 155 7.45 2.80 -7.92
N PHE A 156 6.17 3.10 -7.68
CA PHE A 156 5.32 2.35 -6.75
C PHE A 156 4.44 1.32 -7.48
N ILE A 157 4.62 1.20 -8.81
CA ILE A 157 3.89 0.31 -9.70
C ILE A 157 4.86 -0.72 -10.25
N LEU A 158 4.49 -2.00 -10.16
CA LEU A 158 5.16 -3.10 -10.80
C LEU A 158 4.26 -3.68 -11.89
N ILE A 159 4.75 -3.73 -13.11
CA ILE A 159 4.00 -4.24 -14.27
C ILE A 159 4.55 -5.62 -14.64
N ARG A 160 3.65 -6.58 -14.87
CA ARG A 160 3.99 -7.94 -15.29
C ARG A 160 3.04 -8.43 -16.37
N GLN A 161 3.58 -9.12 -17.36
CA GLN A 161 2.76 -9.86 -18.30
C GLN A 161 2.12 -11.06 -17.60
N LYS A 162 0.84 -11.31 -17.87
CA LYS A 162 0.12 -12.48 -17.36
C LYS A 162 0.84 -13.78 -17.73
N SER A 163 1.41 -13.84 -18.95
CA SER A 163 2.16 -15.00 -19.45
C SER A 163 3.47 -15.30 -18.72
N SER A 164 4.06 -14.34 -17.99
CA SER A 164 5.34 -14.54 -17.28
C SER A 164 5.16 -15.01 -15.83
N VAL A 165 3.93 -15.03 -15.32
CA VAL A 165 3.60 -15.40 -13.94
C VAL A 165 2.95 -16.79 -13.94
N THR A 166 3.72 -17.85 -14.20
CA THR A 166 3.15 -19.20 -14.47
C THR A 166 3.27 -20.19 -13.32
N GLY A 167 4.08 -19.89 -12.30
CA GLY A 167 4.27 -20.74 -11.12
C GLY A 167 3.36 -20.41 -9.93
N GLN A 168 3.20 -21.39 -9.04
CA GLN A 168 2.38 -21.28 -7.82
C GLN A 168 2.84 -20.21 -6.82
N ASN A 169 4.06 -19.66 -6.95
CA ASN A 169 4.60 -18.63 -6.07
C ASN A 169 5.24 -17.44 -6.80
N ASP A 170 5.32 -17.47 -8.13
CA ASP A 170 6.16 -16.55 -8.92
C ASP A 170 5.76 -15.09 -8.72
N LEU A 171 4.46 -14.80 -8.57
CA LEU A 171 4.03 -13.44 -8.28
C LEU A 171 4.48 -13.01 -6.89
N PHE A 172 4.24 -13.82 -5.86
CA PHE A 172 4.59 -13.44 -4.50
C PHE A 172 6.09 -13.28 -4.32
N GLU A 173 6.88 -14.12 -4.97
CA GLU A 173 8.33 -13.99 -5.04
C GLU A 173 8.70 -12.68 -5.76
N SER A 174 8.16 -12.42 -6.95
CA SER A 174 8.40 -11.16 -7.67
C SER A 174 7.96 -9.92 -6.88
N VAL A 175 6.86 -9.98 -6.14
CA VAL A 175 6.37 -8.91 -5.26
C VAL A 175 7.31 -8.73 -4.08
N THR A 176 7.74 -9.83 -3.46
CA THR A 176 8.69 -9.81 -2.33
C THR A 176 10.00 -9.18 -2.78
N GLU A 177 10.53 -9.64 -3.90
CA GLU A 177 11.79 -9.19 -4.49
C GLU A 177 11.71 -7.72 -4.85
N TRP A 178 10.62 -7.28 -5.47
CA TRP A 178 10.42 -5.88 -5.81
C TRP A 178 10.28 -4.98 -4.57
N ILE A 179 9.56 -5.43 -3.53
CA ILE A 179 9.52 -4.71 -2.24
C ILE A 179 10.93 -4.62 -1.66
N LYS A 180 11.70 -5.72 -1.67
CA LYS A 180 13.08 -5.78 -1.15
C LYS A 180 14.05 -4.93 -1.98
N SER A 181 13.81 -4.76 -3.29
CA SER A 181 14.62 -3.91 -4.17
C SER A 181 14.22 -2.43 -4.11
N ASN A 182 13.14 -2.08 -3.41
CA ASN A 182 12.70 -0.70 -3.20
C ASN A 182 12.88 -0.31 -1.73
N PRO A 183 14.00 0.34 -1.34
CA PRO A 183 14.32 0.66 0.05
C PRO A 183 13.25 1.48 0.76
N SER A 184 12.59 2.40 0.05
CA SER A 184 11.54 3.26 0.58
C SER A 184 10.29 2.46 0.95
N ILE A 185 9.83 1.59 0.04
CA ILE A 185 8.67 0.72 0.27
C ILE A 185 8.98 -0.31 1.37
N TYR A 186 10.15 -0.94 1.32
CA TYR A 186 10.61 -1.88 2.36
C TYR A 186 10.62 -1.23 3.75
N THR A 187 11.18 -0.02 3.84
CA THR A 187 11.25 0.75 5.09
C THR A 187 9.84 1.06 5.61
N LEU A 188 8.94 1.50 4.73
CA LEU A 188 7.55 1.76 5.09
C LEU A 188 6.87 0.49 5.64
N LYS A 189 6.98 -0.65 4.96
CA LYS A 189 6.32 -1.90 5.41
C LYS A 189 6.76 -2.34 6.79
N LYS A 190 8.07 -2.26 7.06
CA LYS A 190 8.60 -2.55 8.41
C LYS A 190 8.15 -1.55 9.45
N TRP A 191 8.10 -0.26 9.10
CA TRP A 191 7.65 0.79 10.00
C TRP A 191 6.16 0.65 10.33
N ASP A 192 5.30 0.47 9.32
CA ASP A 192 3.85 0.33 9.46
C ASP A 192 3.50 -0.83 10.38
N PHE A 193 4.08 -2.00 10.15
CA PHE A 193 3.85 -3.17 11.00
C PHE A 193 4.15 -2.87 12.48
N ASN A 194 5.31 -2.27 12.75
CA ASN A 194 5.70 -1.91 14.12
C ASN A 194 4.79 -0.83 14.70
N PHE A 195 4.41 0.17 13.91
CA PHE A 195 3.50 1.23 14.31
C PHE A 195 2.13 0.68 14.70
N TYR A 196 1.49 -0.13 13.85
CA TYR A 196 0.17 -0.71 14.13
C TYR A 196 0.21 -1.65 15.34
N LYS A 197 1.25 -2.49 15.47
CA LYS A 197 1.45 -3.34 16.65
C LYS A 197 1.53 -2.52 17.94
N SER A 198 2.34 -1.45 17.95
CA SER A 198 2.50 -0.56 19.11
C SER A 198 1.27 0.27 19.42
N LYS A 199 0.58 0.78 18.39
CA LYS A 199 -0.68 1.50 18.51
C LYS A 199 -1.73 0.62 19.18
N ASN A 200 -1.95 -0.58 18.62
CA ASN A 200 -2.94 -1.51 19.16
C ASN A 200 -2.62 -1.90 20.61
N LYS A 201 -1.36 -2.23 20.89
CA LYS A 201 -0.94 -2.55 22.26
C LYS A 201 -1.14 -1.38 23.23
N THR A 202 -0.78 -0.16 22.83
CA THR A 202 -0.94 1.05 23.63
C THR A 202 -2.40 1.25 24.05
N PHE A 203 -3.31 1.25 23.08
CA PHE A 203 -4.73 1.47 23.36
C PHE A 203 -5.34 0.32 24.16
N LEU A 204 -4.97 -0.94 23.89
CA LEU A 204 -5.43 -2.07 24.67
C LEU A 204 -4.97 -1.99 26.13
N ASP A 205 -3.71 -1.63 26.38
CA ASP A 205 -3.16 -1.56 27.74
C ASP A 205 -3.75 -0.37 28.53
N LEU A 206 -3.94 0.79 27.89
CA LEU A 206 -4.63 1.94 28.50
C LEU A 206 -6.10 1.63 28.79
N PHE A 207 -6.81 1.01 27.85
CA PHE A 207 -8.21 0.60 28.01
C PHE A 207 -8.38 -0.43 29.14
N ARG A 208 -7.47 -1.41 29.24
CA ARG A 208 -7.44 -2.39 30.34
C ARG A 208 -7.21 -1.74 31.70
N SER A 209 -6.40 -0.68 31.73
CA SER A 209 -6.13 0.08 32.96
C SER A 209 -7.35 0.89 33.38
N SER A 210 -7.99 1.57 32.43
CA SER A 210 -9.28 2.22 32.63
C SER A 210 -9.93 2.55 31.29
N LYS A 211 -11.23 2.22 31.13
CA LYS A 211 -12.00 2.65 29.95
C LYS A 211 -12.13 4.18 29.85
N SER A 212 -11.99 4.87 30.99
CA SER A 212 -12.05 6.32 31.10
C SER A 212 -10.66 6.97 31.18
N TRP A 213 -9.60 6.26 30.77
CA TRP A 213 -8.23 6.81 30.77
C TRP A 213 -8.14 8.19 30.09
N PRO A 214 -8.84 8.50 28.97
CA PRO A 214 -8.72 9.83 28.35
C PRO A 214 -9.24 10.91 29.29
N SER A 215 -10.41 10.69 29.91
CA SER A 215 -11.04 11.65 30.83
C SER A 215 -10.23 11.82 32.13
N ILE A 216 -9.61 10.75 32.64
CA ILE A 216 -8.76 10.81 33.83
C ILE A 216 -7.53 11.67 33.55
N MET A 217 -6.84 11.41 32.43
CA MET A 217 -5.64 12.16 32.05
C MET A 217 -5.98 13.60 31.70
N TRP A 218 -7.08 13.83 30.97
CA TRP A 218 -7.58 15.17 30.66
C TRP A 218 -7.76 16.01 31.92
N ARG A 219 -8.43 15.45 32.94
CA ARG A 219 -8.63 16.14 34.21
C ARG A 219 -7.30 16.41 34.92
N ALA A 220 -6.39 15.44 34.94
CA ALA A 220 -5.08 15.63 35.56
C ALA A 220 -4.29 16.77 34.89
N PHE A 221 -4.24 16.81 33.56
CA PHE A 221 -3.58 17.87 32.81
C PHE A 221 -4.22 19.24 33.04
N LYS A 222 -5.56 19.28 33.12
CA LYS A 222 -6.29 20.50 33.47
C LYS A 222 -5.95 20.99 34.88
N ASP A 223 -5.92 20.07 35.86
CA ASP A 223 -5.58 20.39 37.24
C ASP A 223 -4.12 20.89 37.34
N ASP A 224 -3.23 20.39 36.48
CA ASP A 224 -1.83 20.83 36.33
C ASP A 224 -1.67 22.12 35.48
N SER A 225 -2.76 22.68 34.95
CA SER A 225 -2.77 23.90 34.12
C SER A 225 -1.90 23.83 32.86
N VAL A 226 -1.84 22.67 32.20
CA VAL A 226 -1.20 22.49 30.88
C VAL A 226 -2.25 22.32 29.78
N ASP A 227 -1.85 22.49 28.51
CA ASP A 227 -2.76 22.26 27.38
C ASP A 227 -3.16 20.79 27.31
N GLU A 228 -4.46 20.51 27.48
CA GLU A 228 -4.94 19.14 27.63
C GLU A 228 -4.84 18.34 26.32
N SER A 229 -5.10 18.99 25.18
CA SER A 229 -5.12 18.32 23.87
C SER A 229 -3.72 17.89 23.46
N SER A 230 -2.75 18.82 23.52
CA SER A 230 -1.34 18.57 23.25
C SER A 230 -0.76 17.53 24.22
N SER A 231 -1.09 17.61 25.51
CA SER A 231 -0.61 16.64 26.51
C SER A 231 -1.15 15.23 26.29
N ILE A 232 -2.40 15.08 25.83
CA ILE A 232 -2.97 13.78 25.44
C ILE A 232 -2.28 13.25 24.19
N ASP A 233 -2.04 14.11 23.20
CA ASP A 233 -1.36 13.74 21.97
C ASP A 233 0.07 13.24 22.25
N ASP A 234 0.85 14.00 23.02
CA ASP A 234 2.18 13.63 23.49
C ASP A 234 2.17 12.33 24.30
N LEU A 235 1.18 12.13 25.18
CA LEU A 235 1.03 10.89 25.92
C LEU A 235 0.86 9.71 24.96
N ILE A 236 -0.01 9.83 23.95
CA ILE A 236 -0.26 8.77 22.96
C ILE A 236 1.02 8.49 22.17
N TYR A 237 1.64 9.50 21.57
CA TYR A 237 2.85 9.32 20.76
C TYR A 237 4.01 8.76 21.57
N ARG A 238 4.24 9.25 22.79
CA ARG A 238 5.29 8.72 23.68
C ARG A 238 5.04 7.25 24.01
N ASN A 239 3.79 6.86 24.24
CA ASN A 239 3.43 5.48 24.54
C ASN A 239 3.58 4.56 23.32
N ILE A 240 3.23 5.02 22.12
CA ILE A 240 3.43 4.27 20.87
C ILE A 240 4.93 4.14 20.62
N LYS A 241 5.68 5.24 20.59
CA LYS A 241 7.14 5.25 20.37
C LYS A 241 7.89 4.41 21.39
N GLY A 242 7.54 4.50 22.67
CA GLY A 242 8.18 3.71 23.74
C GLY A 242 7.87 2.22 23.70
N ARG A 243 6.82 1.79 22.99
CA ARG A 243 6.48 0.38 22.75
C ARG A 243 6.92 -0.12 21.39
N SER A 244 7.22 0.79 20.45
CA SER A 244 7.77 0.43 19.15
C SER A 244 9.16 -0.15 19.30
N GLU A 245 9.34 -1.33 18.71
CA GLU A 245 10.65 -1.90 18.51
C GLU A 245 11.47 -0.96 17.62
N VAL A 246 12.77 -0.86 17.88
CA VAL A 246 13.68 -0.12 17.00
C VAL A 246 13.54 -0.69 15.60
N LEU A 247 13.38 0.18 14.61
CA LEU A 247 13.26 -0.21 13.21
C LEU A 247 14.56 -0.91 12.78
N LYS A 248 14.50 -2.22 12.58
CA LYS A 248 15.62 -3.05 12.10
C LYS A 248 15.47 -3.27 10.61
N LEU A 249 16.24 -2.53 9.83
CA LEU A 249 16.34 -2.73 8.39
C LEU A 249 17.46 -3.73 8.08
N ASP A 250 17.34 -4.47 6.98
CA ASP A 250 18.43 -5.31 6.49
C ASP A 250 19.40 -4.40 5.73
N ASN A 251 20.64 -4.31 6.22
CA ASN A 251 21.67 -3.48 5.62
C ASN A 251 21.87 -3.80 4.14
N ASN A 252 21.79 -5.07 3.73
CA ASN A 252 22.01 -5.44 2.33
C ASN A 252 20.90 -4.93 1.40
N LEU A 253 19.73 -4.57 1.94
CA LEU A 253 18.60 -4.02 1.17
C LEU A 253 18.56 -2.49 1.19
N ILE A 254 19.34 -1.84 2.05
CA ILE A 254 19.37 -0.38 2.22
C ILE A 254 20.69 0.22 1.74
N GLU A 255 21.81 -0.49 1.97
CA GLU A 255 23.12 -0.07 1.52
C GLU A 255 23.15 -0.10 0.00
N ILE A 256 23.34 1.08 -0.58
CA ILE A 256 23.62 1.22 -2.00
C ILE A 256 25.11 0.88 -2.16
N ALA A 257 25.43 -0.06 -3.07
CA ALA A 257 26.82 -0.43 -3.32
C ALA A 257 27.63 0.82 -3.73
N GLU A 258 28.81 1.02 -3.12
CA GLU A 258 29.64 2.22 -3.34
C GLU A 258 30.03 2.44 -4.82
N GLU A 259 29.99 1.39 -5.63
CA GLU A 259 30.33 1.42 -7.07
C GLU A 259 29.16 1.84 -7.97
N ASP A 260 27.92 1.78 -7.48
CA ASP A 260 26.69 1.94 -8.29
C ASP A 260 26.00 3.31 -8.13
N PHE A 261 26.50 4.19 -7.25
CA PHE A 261 25.76 5.42 -6.93
C PHE A 261 26.64 6.59 -6.48
N THR A 262 26.56 7.70 -7.23
CA THR A 262 27.07 8.98 -6.75
C THR A 262 25.91 9.72 -6.09
N ILE A 263 25.92 9.83 -4.76
CA ILE A 263 24.92 10.63 -4.05
C ILE A 263 25.19 12.11 -4.34
N GLU A 264 24.34 12.72 -5.15
CA GLU A 264 24.45 14.14 -5.47
C GLU A 264 24.09 14.98 -4.23
N GLN A 265 24.89 16.00 -3.92
CA GLN A 265 24.62 16.87 -2.76
C GLN A 265 23.26 17.57 -2.86
N SER A 266 22.79 17.83 -4.08
CA SER A 266 21.46 18.39 -4.34
C SER A 266 20.34 17.45 -3.88
N GLU A 267 20.51 16.14 -4.07
CA GLU A 267 19.56 15.12 -3.65
C GLU A 267 19.49 15.04 -2.12
N ILE A 268 20.63 15.02 -1.43
CA ILE A 268 20.69 15.07 0.04
C ILE A 268 19.96 16.31 0.56
N ARG A 269 20.24 17.49 -0.02
CA ARG A 269 19.58 18.74 0.37
C ARG A 269 18.08 18.65 0.19
N LYS A 270 17.62 18.12 -0.94
CA LYS A 270 16.20 17.96 -1.22
C LYS A 270 15.53 17.06 -0.19
N ILE A 271 16.11 15.89 0.11
CA ILE A 271 15.57 14.98 1.13
C ILE A 271 15.53 15.64 2.51
N ILE A 272 16.59 16.36 2.91
CA ILE A 272 16.61 17.09 4.19
C ILE A 272 15.50 18.14 4.23
N ILE A 273 15.32 18.92 3.16
CA ILE A 273 14.27 19.93 3.07
C ILE A 273 12.89 19.26 3.14
N ASP A 274 12.65 18.22 2.35
CA ASP A 274 11.39 17.49 2.29
C ASP A 274 11.08 16.79 3.63
N SER A 275 12.11 16.42 4.41
CA SER A 275 11.94 15.86 5.77
C SER A 275 11.52 16.89 6.82
N GLN A 276 11.75 18.18 6.56
CA GLN A 276 11.36 19.27 7.46
C GLN A 276 9.93 19.71 7.12
N TYR A 277 8.94 19.01 7.67
CA TYR A 277 7.55 19.41 7.51
C TYR A 277 7.27 20.72 8.27
N VAL A 278 6.83 21.75 7.53
CA VAL A 278 6.27 22.99 8.08
C VAL A 278 4.89 23.17 7.47
N GLY A 279 3.84 23.04 8.28
CA GLY A 279 2.48 23.28 7.82
C GLY A 279 2.30 24.73 7.34
N ASN A 280 1.57 24.93 6.25
CA ASN A 280 1.31 26.27 5.71
C ASN A 280 0.64 27.22 6.73
N ASP A 281 -0.15 26.67 7.64
CA ASP A 281 -0.80 27.42 8.72
C ASP A 281 0.19 27.93 9.79
N SER A 282 1.41 27.39 9.81
CA SER A 282 2.51 27.82 10.69
C SER A 282 3.36 28.95 10.10
N ILE A 283 3.13 29.32 8.84
CA ILE A 283 3.85 30.40 8.16
C ILE A 283 3.02 31.69 8.31
N PRO A 284 3.56 32.77 8.90
CA PRO A 284 2.87 34.04 9.00
C PRO A 284 2.46 34.55 7.61
N LYS A 285 1.21 35.01 7.48
CA LYS A 285 0.81 35.74 6.28
C LYS A 285 1.52 37.09 6.29
N ASN A 286 2.18 37.44 5.17
CA ASN A 286 2.65 38.79 4.98
C ASN A 286 1.42 39.68 4.82
N ASP A 287 1.24 40.63 5.75
CA ASP A 287 0.32 41.76 5.62
C ASP A 287 0.70 42.67 4.44
#